data_AF-A0A6A4UBG1-F1
#
_entry.id   AF-A0A6A4UBG1-F1
#
_cell.length_a   1.000
_cell.length_b   1.000
_cell.length_c   1.000
_cell.angle_alpha   90.00
_cell.angle_beta   90.00
_cell.angle_gamma   90.00
#
_symmetry.space_group_name_H-M   'P 1'
#
loop_
_entity.id
_entity.type
_entity.pdbx_description
1 polymer ?
#
loop_
_entity_poly.entity_id
_entity_poly.type
_entity_poly.pdbx_seq_one_letter_code
_entity_poly.pdbx_strand_id
1 'polypeptide(L)' 'MLDSLQKGDKVVMSGGMHGTVAGIEDKTLLVDVGNNVKIKFERSAIASVNKSKE' A
#
# COMPACT_ATOMS: atom_id res chain seq x y z
N MET A 1 -13.35 -1.89 5.25
CA MET A 1 -12.56 -0.65 5.04
C MET A 1 -11.07 -0.89 4.76
N LEU A 2 -10.53 -2.13 4.85
CA LEU A 2 -9.26 -2.54 4.21
C LEU A 2 -9.48 -3.40 2.94
N ASP A 3 -10.71 -3.84 2.68
CA ASP A 3 -11.06 -4.79 1.62
C ASP A 3 -10.98 -4.27 0.19
N SER A 4 -10.78 -2.97 0.00
CA SER A 4 -10.71 -2.37 -1.33
C SER A 4 -9.36 -1.73 -1.61
N LEU A 5 -8.27 -2.30 -1.12
CA LEU A 5 -6.96 -1.99 -1.68
C LEU A 5 -6.95 -2.44 -3.15
N GLN A 6 -6.52 -1.56 -4.04
CA GLN A 6 -6.34 -1.82 -5.46
C GLN A 6 -4.93 -1.42 -5.87
N LYS A 7 -4.41 -2.04 -6.93
CA LYS A 7 -3.14 -1.60 -7.52
C LYS A 7 -3.28 -0.14 -7.95
N GLY A 8 -2.34 0.71 -7.55
CA GLY A 8 -2.37 2.15 -7.77
C GLY A 8 -2.92 2.97 -6.61
N ASP A 9 -3.48 2.36 -5.56
CA ASP A 9 -3.88 3.10 -4.37
C ASP A 9 -2.67 3.65 -3.63
N LYS A 10 -2.78 4.88 -3.13
CA LYS A 10 -1.78 5.48 -2.24
C LYS A 10 -2.02 5.00 -0.83
N VAL A 11 -0.97 4.54 -0.17
CA VAL A 11 -1.05 4.01 1.18
C VAL A 11 -0.05 4.70 2.08
N VAL A 12 -0.41 4.81 3.35
CA VAL A 12 0.43 5.30 4.42
C VAL A 12 0.66 4.14 5.38
N MET A 13 1.92 3.76 5.57
CA MET A 13 2.31 2.72 6.52
C MET A 13 2.49 3.30 7.94
N SER A 14 2.57 2.41 8.93
CA SER A 14 2.68 2.73 10.38
C SER A 14 3.96 3.45 10.84
N GLY A 15 4.62 4.23 9.97
CA GLY A 15 5.77 5.08 10.31
C GLY A 15 5.77 6.42 9.57
N GLY A 16 4.63 6.81 8.98
CA GLY A 16 4.55 7.99 8.11
C GLY A 16 5.16 7.76 6.72
N MET A 17 5.51 6.51 6.38
CA MET A 17 5.98 6.16 5.04
C MET A 17 4.81 6.18 4.07
N HIS A 18 5.00 6.84 2.93
CA HIS A 18 4.01 6.92 1.86
C HIS A 18 4.48 6.04 0.70
N GLY A 19 3.56 5.30 0.11
CA GLY A 19 3.85 4.47 -1.05
C GLY A 19 2.60 4.20 -1.88
N THR A 20 2.79 3.49 -2.98
CA THR A 20 1.71 3.11 -3.90
C THR A 20 1.63 1.60 -4.00
N VAL A 21 0.42 1.05 -3.93
CA VAL A 21 0.21 -0.40 -4.01
C VAL A 21 0.58 -0.90 -5.41
N ALA A 22 1.66 -1.68 -5.51
CA ALA A 22 2.08 -2.35 -6.73
C ALA A 22 1.46 -3.75 -6.87
N GLY A 23 1.13 -4.39 -5.74
CA GLY A 23 0.61 -5.76 -5.71
C GLY A 23 -0.10 -6.08 -4.41
N ILE A 24 -1.04 -7.02 -4.50
CA ILE A 24 -1.86 -7.46 -3.36
C ILE A 24 -1.81 -8.99 -3.32
N GLU A 25 -1.38 -9.53 -2.19
CA GLU A 25 -1.36 -10.96 -1.85
C GLU A 25 -2.16 -11.18 -0.56
N ASP A 26 -2.54 -12.42 -0.25
CA ASP A 26 -3.45 -12.79 0.86
C ASP A 26 -3.11 -12.21 2.24
N LYS A 27 -1.82 -12.13 2.59
CA LYS A 27 -1.36 -11.58 3.88
C LYS A 27 -0.49 -10.33 3.73
N THR A 28 0.07 -10.13 2.54
CA THR A 28 1.05 -9.08 2.27
C THR A 28 0.68 -8.22 1.08
N LEU A 29 1.20 -7.01 1.03
CA LEU A 29 1.03 -6.05 -0.04
C LEU A 29 2.41 -5.69 -0.56
N LEU A 30 2.55 -5.58 -1.88
CA LEU A 30 3.74 -5.04 -2.49
C LEU A 30 3.51 -3.54 -2.64
N VAL A 31 4.34 -2.74 -1.99
CA VAL A 31 4.26 -1.27 -2.04
C VAL A 31 5.49 -0.72 -2.74
N ASP A 32 5.26 0.10 -3.76
CA ASP A 32 6.29 0.87 -4.45
C ASP A 32 6.49 2.19 -3.70
N VAL A 33 7.74 2.43 -3.28
CA VAL A 33 8.15 3.64 -2.54
C VAL A 33 8.93 4.62 -3.43
N GLY A 34 8.92 4.40 -4.75
CA GLY A 34 9.68 5.18 -5.73
C GLY A 34 11.03 4.55 -6.07
N ASN A 35 11.68 5.10 -7.10
CA ASN A 35 13.00 4.66 -7.57
C ASN A 35 13.10 3.16 -7.92
N ASN A 36 12.01 2.56 -8.42
CA ASN A 36 11.92 1.13 -8.73
C ASN A 36 12.08 0.22 -7.49
N VAL A 37 12.00 0.78 -6.28
CA VAL A 37 12.08 0.04 -5.04
C VAL A 37 10.70 -0.42 -4.63
N LYS A 38 10.50 -1.74 -4.59
CA LYS A 38 9.26 -2.38 -4.16
C LYS A 38 9.53 -3.16 -2.89
N ILE A 39 8.75 -2.88 -1.87
CA ILE A 39 8.90 -3.50 -0.55
C ILE A 39 7.61 -4.25 -0.22
N LYS A 40 7.78 -5.44 0.34
CA LYS A 40 6.68 -6.28 0.81
C LYS A 40 6.32 -5.89 2.24
N PHE A 41 5.08 -5.46 2.45
CA PHE A 41 4.55 -5.09 3.76
C PHE A 41 3.38 -6.00 4.13
N GLU A 42 3.17 -6.25 5.42
CA GLU A 42 1.95 -6.91 5.85
C GLU A 42 0.76 -5.97 5.72
N ARG A 43 -0.43 -6.53 5.41
CA ARG A 43 -1.67 -5.74 5.37
C ARG A 43 -1.93 -5.01 6.69
N SER A 44 -1.56 -5.65 7.80
CA SER A 44 -1.66 -5.10 9.16
C SER A 44 -0.79 -3.87 9.40
N ALA A 45 0.26 -3.67 8.59
CA ALA A 45 1.18 -2.54 8.74
C ALA A 45 0.69 -1.25 8.05
N ILE A 46 -0.38 -1.34 7.25
CA ILE A 46 -0.98 -0.20 6.56
C ILE A 46 -1.87 0.56 7.55
N ALA A 47 -1.49 1.80 7.84
CA ALA A 47 -2.23 2.67 8.74
C ALA A 47 -3.41 3.36 8.05
N SER A 48 -3.24 3.76 6.79
CA SER A 48 -4.30 4.40 6.01
C SER A 48 -4.16 4.13 4.52
N VAL A 49 -5.30 4.04 3.82
CA VAL A 49 -5.38 3.88 2.38
C VAL A 49 -6.07 5.11 1.82
N ASN A 50 -5.32 5.93 1.09
CA ASN A 50 -5.89 7.04 0.36
C ASN A 50 -6.28 6.54 -1.04
N LYS A 51 -7.55 6.14 -1.17
CA LYS A 51 -8.14 5.90 -2.48
C LYS A 51 -8.14 7.21 -3.25
N SER A 52 -7.35 7.29 -4.31
CA SER A 52 -7.58 8.31 -5.33
C SER A 52 -8.89 7.96 -6.04
N LYS A 53 -10.01 8.40 -5.48
CA LYS A 53 -11.26 8.56 -6.19
C LYS A 53 -11.24 9.93 -6.86
N GLU A 54 -10.93 9.93 -8.13
CA GLU A 54 -11.66 10.73 -9.13
C GLU A 54 -12.31 9.75 -10.11
#